data_AF-A0A8B6G558-F1
#
_entry.id   AF-A0A8B6G558-F1
#
_cell.length_a   1.000
_cell.length_b   1.000
_cell.length_c   1.000
_cell.angle_alpha   90.00
_cell.angle_beta   90.00
_cell.angle_gamma   90.00
#
_symmetry.space_group_name_H-M   'P 1'
#
loop_
_entity.id
_entity.type
_entity.pdbx_description
1 polymer ?
#
loop_
_entity_poly.entity_id
_entity_poly.type
_entity_poly.pdbx_seq_one_letter_code
_entity_poly.pdbx_strand_id
1 'polypeptide(L)'
;MDICHTIKKIRNNISKSGDGAFSKRRLKFKNNFIEWTHFKQAYLWDISTNPFPVHHKLTQEHMFLTSENKMRNHLAEDVLNSEMLHLMKLYKSSLGDAGTKVDATIELLQQTSVLIQNFKDSRPITDRTLHNGANTNPTYLGYCHSVNSVILGQTSISRKSNAGGGEGAQLNQAVKANKKVGVLKPKNQLM
;
A
#
# COMPACT_ATOMS: atom_id res chain seq x y z
N MET A 1 8.62 -3.51 -12.84
CA MET A 1 9.22 -2.28 -13.40
C MET A 1 9.94 -1.58 -12.26
N ASP A 2 11.20 -1.18 -12.44
CA ASP A 2 11.97 -0.45 -11.41
C ASP A 2 11.43 0.97 -11.24
N ILE A 3 11.06 1.33 -10.01
CA ILE A 3 10.48 2.63 -9.67
C ILE A 3 11.46 3.78 -9.94
N CYS A 4 12.76 3.58 -9.66
CA CYS A 4 13.79 4.58 -9.87
C CYS A 4 13.89 4.92 -11.37
N HIS A 5 13.75 3.90 -12.23
CA HIS A 5 13.66 4.11 -13.67
C HIS A 5 12.40 4.92 -14.05
N THR A 6 11.24 4.63 -13.45
CA THR A 6 10.01 5.37 -13.73
C THR A 6 10.14 6.84 -13.34
N ILE A 7 10.66 7.13 -12.15
CA ILE A 7 10.94 8.51 -11.68
C ILE A 7 11.90 9.22 -12.63
N LYS A 8 12.98 8.56 -13.04
CA LYS A 8 13.90 9.08 -14.07
C LYS A 8 13.20 9.40 -15.38
N LYS A 9 12.31 8.52 -15.86
CA LYS A 9 11.51 8.75 -17.08
C LYS A 9 10.60 9.97 -16.91
N ILE A 10 9.90 10.10 -15.78
CA ILE A 10 9.04 11.25 -15.49
C ILE A 10 9.87 12.53 -15.55
N ARG A 11 10.97 12.61 -14.80
CA ARG A 11 11.87 13.78 -14.81
C ARG A 11 12.38 14.12 -16.21
N ASN A 12 12.81 13.13 -17.00
CA ASN A 12 13.31 13.36 -18.36
C ASN A 12 12.21 13.80 -19.36
N ASN A 13 10.94 13.52 -19.06
CA ASN A 13 9.82 14.04 -19.83
C ASN A 13 9.54 15.49 -19.46
N ILE A 14 9.55 15.83 -18.16
CA ILE A 14 9.40 17.20 -17.68
C ILE A 14 10.56 18.06 -18.17
N SER A 15 11.81 17.57 -18.16
CA SER A 15 12.95 18.34 -18.67
C SER A 15 12.85 18.69 -20.16
N LYS A 16 11.96 18.02 -20.90
CA LYS A 16 11.66 18.29 -22.31
C LYS A 16 10.38 19.10 -22.50
N SER A 17 9.69 19.43 -21.40
CA SER A 17 8.49 20.25 -21.41
C SER A 17 8.79 21.74 -21.27
N GLY A 18 8.06 22.54 -22.03
CA GLY A 18 8.17 23.99 -22.08
C GLY A 18 7.78 24.55 -23.45
N ASP A 19 7.85 25.87 -23.58
CA ASP A 19 7.52 26.60 -24.80
C ASP A 19 8.75 27.11 -25.59
N GLY A 20 9.96 26.80 -25.14
CA GLY A 20 11.19 27.15 -25.88
C GLY A 20 11.33 26.40 -27.20
N ALA A 21 12.08 26.95 -28.16
CA ALA A 21 12.26 26.41 -29.52
C ALA A 21 12.70 24.93 -29.60
N PHE A 22 13.38 24.43 -28.55
CA PHE A 22 13.86 23.04 -28.47
C PHE A 22 12.99 22.13 -27.58
N SER A 23 11.86 22.62 -27.07
CA SER A 23 10.95 21.87 -26.21
C SER A 23 10.06 20.98 -27.05
N LYS A 24 10.20 19.67 -26.88
CA LYS A 24 9.54 18.67 -27.74
C LYS A 24 8.27 18.09 -27.12
N ARG A 25 7.94 18.44 -25.87
CA ARG A 25 6.80 17.89 -25.14
C ARG A 25 5.99 18.99 -24.47
N ARG A 26 4.67 18.81 -24.40
CA ARG A 26 3.77 19.67 -23.62
C ARG A 26 3.06 18.80 -22.62
N LEU A 27 3.41 18.95 -21.34
CA LEU A 27 2.74 18.27 -20.25
C LEU A 27 1.67 19.20 -19.71
N LYS A 28 0.44 18.72 -19.64
CA LYS A 28 -0.70 19.47 -19.13
C LYS A 28 -1.42 18.65 -18.08
N PHE A 29 -1.90 19.33 -17.06
CA PHE A 29 -2.76 18.74 -16.06
C PHE A 29 -3.80 19.78 -15.62
N LYS A 30 -5.09 19.41 -15.66
CA LYS A 30 -6.22 20.30 -15.34
C LYS A 30 -6.11 21.70 -15.96
N ASN A 31 -5.74 21.74 -17.25
CA ASN A 31 -5.56 22.94 -18.07
C ASN A 31 -4.31 23.81 -17.78
N ASN A 32 -3.53 23.48 -16.74
CA ASN A 32 -2.26 24.13 -16.45
C ASN A 32 -1.09 23.35 -17.04
N PHE A 33 -0.04 24.07 -17.44
CA PHE A 33 1.17 23.48 -18.00
C PHE A 33 2.13 23.05 -16.90
N ILE A 34 2.83 21.94 -17.14
CA ILE A 34 3.93 21.47 -16.29
C ILE A 34 5.21 21.64 -17.08
N GLU A 35 6.03 22.60 -16.66
CA GLU A 35 7.24 22.98 -17.37
C GLU A 35 8.48 22.81 -16.50
N TRP A 36 9.62 22.51 -17.14
CA TRP A 36 10.90 22.49 -16.44
C TRP A 36 11.34 23.87 -15.92
N THR A 37 10.81 24.93 -16.54
CA THR A 37 11.04 26.33 -16.14
C THR A 37 10.59 26.57 -14.70
N HIS A 38 9.48 25.99 -14.27
CA HIS A 38 8.97 26.10 -12.89
C HIS A 38 10.00 25.59 -11.87
N PHE A 39 10.62 24.44 -12.14
CA PHE A 39 11.65 23.85 -11.27
C PHE A 39 12.92 24.72 -11.21
N LYS A 40 13.35 25.21 -12.37
CA LYS A 40 14.52 26.12 -12.46
C LYS A 40 14.28 27.42 -11.70
N GLN A 41 13.11 28.03 -11.87
CA GLN A 41 12.78 29.29 -11.22
C GLN A 41 12.67 29.13 -9.70
N ALA A 42 12.05 28.05 -9.22
CA ALA A 42 12.00 27.75 -7.79
C ALA A 42 13.40 27.55 -7.19
N TYR A 43 14.29 26.84 -7.89
CA TYR A 43 15.69 26.67 -7.46
C TYR A 43 16.48 27.99 -7.43
N LEU A 44 16.35 28.80 -8.49
CA LEU A 44 17.03 30.10 -8.56
C LEU A 44 16.49 31.05 -7.48
N TRP A 45 15.19 31.03 -7.22
CA TRP A 45 14.57 31.76 -6.14
C TRP A 45 15.14 31.34 -4.78
N ASP A 46 15.24 30.03 -4.50
CA ASP A 46 15.79 29.50 -3.25
C ASP A 46 17.21 30.03 -2.97
N ILE A 47 18.10 29.93 -3.96
CA ILE A 47 19.49 30.42 -3.83
C ILE A 47 19.56 31.92 -3.64
N SER A 48 18.70 32.67 -4.33
CA SER A 48 18.74 34.14 -4.31
C SER A 48 18.13 34.77 -3.06
N THR A 49 17.08 34.14 -2.52
CA THR A 49 16.24 34.72 -1.47
C THR A 49 16.60 34.18 -0.10
N ASN A 50 16.94 32.89 0.00
CA ASN A 50 17.17 32.24 1.28
C ASN A 50 18.68 32.16 1.57
N PRO A 51 19.15 32.68 2.72
CA PRO A 51 20.53 32.49 3.16
C PRO A 51 20.90 31.02 3.34
N PHE A 52 19.91 30.18 3.68
CA PHE A 52 20.03 28.74 3.79
C PHE A 52 19.05 28.07 2.82
N PRO A 53 19.53 27.29 1.84
CA PRO A 53 18.66 26.65 0.87
C PRO A 53 17.64 25.73 1.54
N VAL A 54 16.37 25.87 1.17
CA VAL A 54 15.30 24.99 1.66
C VAL A 54 15.58 23.55 1.22
N HIS A 55 16.04 23.37 -0.03
CA HIS A 55 16.38 22.04 -0.53
C HIS A 55 17.90 21.80 -0.56
N HIS A 56 18.44 21.33 0.57
CA HIS A 56 19.89 21.12 0.76
C HIS A 56 20.59 20.18 -0.24
N LYS A 57 19.91 19.15 -0.78
CA LYS A 57 20.51 18.25 -1.79
C LYS A 57 20.43 18.76 -3.22
N LEU A 58 19.68 19.84 -3.47
CA LEU A 58 19.44 20.33 -4.81
C LEU A 58 20.64 21.14 -5.26
N THR A 59 21.26 20.70 -6.34
CA THR A 59 22.44 21.36 -6.93
C THR A 59 22.17 21.76 -8.37
N GLN A 60 23.08 22.52 -8.96
CA GLN A 60 23.00 22.90 -10.37
C GLN A 60 22.90 21.67 -11.29
N GLU A 61 23.53 20.55 -10.93
CA GLU A 61 23.47 19.31 -11.72
C GLU A 61 22.06 18.74 -11.87
N HIS A 62 21.16 19.05 -10.94
CA HIS A 62 19.76 18.63 -10.96
C HIS A 62 18.95 19.45 -11.97
N MET A 63 19.27 20.74 -12.11
CA MET A 63 18.53 21.69 -12.96
C MET A 63 19.10 21.79 -14.39
N PHE A 64 20.42 21.68 -14.52
CA PHE A 64 21.18 21.78 -15.77
C PHE A 64 21.67 20.40 -16.19
N LEU A 65 20.76 19.62 -16.77
CA LEU A 65 20.98 18.21 -17.07
C LEU A 65 21.87 18.00 -18.31
N THR A 66 23.08 17.51 -18.10
CA THR A 66 23.94 16.92 -19.14
C THR A 66 23.42 15.55 -19.59
N SER A 67 23.98 14.98 -20.66
CA SER A 67 23.67 13.62 -21.13
C SER A 67 23.86 12.56 -20.02
N GLU A 68 24.92 12.68 -19.22
CA GLU A 68 25.16 11.80 -18.08
C GLU A 68 24.15 12.02 -16.94
N ASN A 69 23.87 13.27 -16.57
CA ASN A 69 22.96 13.57 -15.45
C ASN A 69 21.52 13.09 -15.71
N LYS A 70 21.13 12.97 -16.99
CA LYS A 70 19.84 12.38 -17.41
C LYS A 70 19.72 10.89 -17.06
N MET A 71 20.83 10.20 -16.84
CA MET A 71 20.86 8.77 -16.53
C MET A 71 20.90 8.46 -15.04
N ARG A 72 21.32 9.42 -14.20
CA ARG A 72 21.43 9.27 -12.75
C ARG A 72 20.03 9.23 -12.12
N ASN A 73 19.71 8.13 -11.44
CA ASN A 73 18.41 7.92 -10.79
C ASN A 73 18.25 8.84 -9.57
N HIS A 74 19.28 8.93 -8.70
CA HIS A 74 19.22 9.74 -7.49
C HIS A 74 18.91 11.22 -7.79
N LEU A 75 19.51 11.80 -8.84
CA LEU A 75 19.20 13.17 -9.25
C LEU A 75 17.73 13.35 -9.64
N ALA A 76 17.10 12.33 -10.23
CA ALA A 76 15.68 12.41 -10.57
C ALA A 76 14.78 12.25 -9.34
N GLU A 77 15.21 11.44 -8.38
CA GLU A 77 14.51 11.25 -7.10
C GLU A 77 14.55 12.52 -6.27
N ASP A 78 15.71 13.16 -6.14
CA ASP A 78 15.86 14.40 -5.39
C ASP A 78 15.03 15.54 -6.02
N VAL A 79 14.91 15.61 -7.35
CA VAL A 79 14.05 16.59 -8.03
C VAL A 79 12.54 16.36 -7.79
N LEU A 80 12.12 15.14 -7.50
CA LEU A 80 10.70 14.77 -7.43
C LEU A 80 10.24 14.39 -6.00
N ASN A 81 11.09 14.60 -5.00
CA ASN A 81 10.86 14.25 -3.60
C ASN A 81 9.97 15.26 -2.85
N SER A 82 9.78 15.00 -1.55
CA SER A 82 9.04 15.87 -0.62
C SER A 82 9.70 17.23 -0.37
N GLU A 83 11.03 17.32 -0.41
CA GLU A 83 11.79 18.56 -0.21
C GLU A 83 11.52 19.54 -1.37
N MET A 84 11.54 19.05 -2.61
CA MET A 84 11.19 19.85 -3.78
C MET A 84 9.73 20.29 -3.74
N LEU A 85 8.82 19.42 -3.27
CA LEU A 85 7.43 19.81 -3.05
C LEU A 85 7.33 20.97 -2.05
N HIS A 86 8.08 20.92 -0.95
CA HIS A 86 8.10 21.98 0.04
C HIS A 86 8.63 23.29 -0.55
N LEU A 87 9.77 23.24 -1.25
CA LEU A 87 10.33 24.39 -1.96
C LEU A 87 9.33 25.00 -2.96
N MET A 88 8.65 24.16 -3.75
CA MET A 88 7.68 24.63 -4.74
C MET A 88 6.46 25.31 -4.12
N LYS A 89 6.03 24.86 -2.93
CA LYS A 89 4.95 25.52 -2.17
C LYS A 89 5.37 26.89 -1.68
N LEU A 90 6.59 27.02 -1.14
CA LEU A 90 7.12 28.32 -0.70
C LEU A 90 7.30 29.27 -1.89
N TYR A 91 7.79 28.76 -3.02
CA TYR A 91 7.89 29.52 -4.25
C TYR A 91 6.52 30.00 -4.74
N LYS A 92 5.48 29.16 -4.69
CA LYS A 92 4.11 29.61 -4.99
C LYS A 92 3.69 30.76 -4.06
N SER A 93 3.99 30.67 -2.77
CA SER A 93 3.65 31.73 -1.81
C SER A 93 4.37 33.05 -2.12
N SER A 94 5.60 33.03 -2.64
CA SER A 94 6.32 34.25 -3.02
C SER A 94 5.82 34.88 -4.33
N LEU A 95 5.14 34.11 -5.18
CA LEU A 95 4.59 34.58 -6.47
C LEU A 95 3.21 35.24 -6.37
N GLY A 96 2.47 35.04 -5.28
CA GLY A 96 1.09 35.52 -5.15
C GLY A 96 0.16 34.98 -6.26
N ASP A 97 -0.57 35.87 -6.94
CA ASP A 97 -1.56 35.53 -7.96
C ASP A 97 -0.99 34.78 -9.18
N ALA A 98 0.30 35.01 -9.49
CA ALA A 98 1.00 34.31 -10.57
C ALA A 98 1.30 32.83 -10.22
N GLY A 99 1.14 32.44 -8.97
CA GLY A 99 1.39 31.08 -8.47
C GLY A 99 0.44 30.02 -9.03
N THR A 100 -0.70 30.43 -9.59
CA THR A 100 -1.69 29.54 -10.24
C THR A 100 -1.08 28.69 -11.37
N LYS A 101 -0.05 29.20 -12.03
CA LYS A 101 0.68 28.48 -13.10
C LYS A 101 1.42 27.24 -12.58
N VAL A 102 1.86 27.28 -11.33
CA VAL A 102 2.69 26.23 -10.70
C VAL A 102 1.82 25.15 -10.04
N ASP A 103 0.50 25.35 -9.94
CA ASP A 103 -0.42 24.43 -9.26
C ASP A 103 -0.38 23.01 -9.82
N ALA A 104 -0.40 22.86 -11.15
CA ALA A 104 -0.27 21.54 -11.77
C ALA A 104 1.09 20.86 -11.45
N THR A 105 2.14 21.66 -11.27
CA THR A 105 3.47 21.15 -10.91
C THR A 105 3.52 20.70 -9.45
N ILE A 106 2.86 21.44 -8.55
CA ILE A 106 2.71 21.07 -7.14
C ILE A 106 1.89 19.78 -7.02
N GLU A 107 0.77 19.67 -7.73
CA GLU A 107 -0.04 18.45 -7.73
C GLU A 107 0.75 17.23 -8.21
N LEU A 108 1.54 17.40 -9.29
CA LEU A 108 2.43 16.33 -9.75
C LEU A 108 3.43 15.93 -8.64
N LEU A 109 4.08 16.91 -8.01
CA LEU A 109 5.05 16.68 -6.93
C LEU A 109 4.43 16.01 -5.69
N GLN A 110 3.17 16.31 -5.37
CA GLN A 110 2.44 15.60 -4.32
C GLN A 110 2.33 14.11 -4.61
N GLN A 111 2.00 13.74 -5.85
CA GLN A 111 1.89 12.33 -6.23
C GLN A 111 3.26 11.65 -6.30
N THR A 112 4.27 12.31 -6.87
CA THR A 112 5.61 11.70 -7.01
C THR A 112 6.33 11.57 -5.68
N SER A 113 6.15 12.51 -4.75
CA SER A 113 6.77 12.44 -3.42
C SER A 113 6.26 11.25 -2.61
N VAL A 114 4.93 11.02 -2.59
CA VAL A 114 4.32 9.85 -1.95
C VAL A 114 4.79 8.56 -2.61
N LEU A 115 4.88 8.55 -3.95
CA LEU A 115 5.40 7.41 -4.69
C LEU A 115 6.85 7.08 -4.28
N ILE A 116 7.74 8.08 -4.28
CA ILE A 116 9.14 7.89 -3.89
C ILE A 116 9.23 7.43 -2.44
N GLN A 117 8.48 8.05 -1.53
CA GLN A 117 8.48 7.68 -0.12
C GLN A 117 8.07 6.22 0.09
N ASN A 118 6.96 5.79 -0.52
CA ASN A 118 6.45 4.42 -0.34
C ASN A 118 7.37 3.36 -0.93
N PHE A 119 7.95 3.61 -2.11
CA PHE A 119 8.76 2.61 -2.80
C PHE A 119 10.23 2.62 -2.39
N LYS A 120 10.73 3.69 -1.77
CA LYS A 120 12.08 3.75 -1.19
C LYS A 120 12.12 3.41 0.29
N ASP A 121 10.97 3.19 0.91
CA ASP A 121 10.92 2.77 2.30
C ASP A 121 11.53 1.37 2.44
N SER A 122 12.74 1.33 3.01
CA SER A 122 13.46 0.09 3.30
C SER A 122 13.18 -0.45 4.69
N ARG A 123 12.32 0.24 5.47
CA ARG A 123 11.97 -0.23 6.81
C ARG A 123 11.27 -1.59 6.69
N PRO A 124 11.61 -2.54 7.59
CA PRO A 124 10.91 -3.81 7.61
C PRO A 124 9.42 -3.57 7.83
N ILE A 125 8.57 -4.33 7.15
CA ILE A 125 7.13 -4.31 7.39
C ILE A 125 6.93 -4.92 8.78
N THR A 126 6.83 -4.08 9.81
CA THR A 126 6.80 -4.54 11.20
C THR A 126 5.42 -4.97 11.69
N ASP A 127 4.37 -4.86 10.88
CA ASP A 127 3.10 -5.45 11.27
C ASP A 127 2.13 -5.71 10.10
N ARG A 128 1.68 -6.97 9.94
CA ARG A 128 0.47 -7.35 9.18
C ARG A 128 -0.69 -7.72 10.12
N THR A 129 -0.49 -7.66 11.44
CA THR A 129 -1.35 -8.24 12.48
C THR A 129 -2.32 -7.24 13.12
N LEU A 130 -2.27 -5.94 12.81
CA LEU A 130 -3.40 -5.07 13.15
C LEU A 130 -4.68 -5.40 12.35
N HIS A 131 -4.52 -6.01 11.17
CA HIS A 131 -5.52 -6.88 10.57
C HIS A 131 -5.02 -8.31 10.69
N ASN A 132 -5.01 -8.81 11.93
CA ASN A 132 -4.93 -10.22 12.24
C ASN A 132 -5.70 -10.99 11.17
N GLY A 133 -5.18 -12.14 10.79
CA GLY A 133 -5.89 -13.18 10.04
C GLY A 133 -7.17 -13.69 10.73
N ALA A 134 -7.94 -12.84 11.41
CA ALA A 134 -9.38 -12.86 11.39
C ALA A 134 -9.85 -12.68 9.95
N ASN A 135 -9.63 -13.71 9.13
CA ASN A 135 -10.52 -13.93 8.03
C ASN A 135 -11.92 -14.01 8.67
N THR A 136 -12.82 -13.12 8.28
CA THR A 136 -14.24 -13.21 8.64
C THR A 136 -14.95 -14.26 7.79
N ASN A 137 -14.19 -15.11 7.08
CA ASN A 137 -14.73 -16.16 6.25
C ASN A 137 -14.95 -17.42 7.11
N PRO A 138 -16.19 -17.73 7.52
CA PRO A 138 -16.48 -18.85 8.41
C PRO A 138 -16.01 -20.21 7.85
N THR A 139 -15.64 -20.30 6.57
CA THR A 139 -15.20 -21.53 5.90
C THR A 139 -13.68 -21.70 5.78
N TYR A 140 -12.87 -20.70 6.14
CA TYR A 140 -11.41 -20.76 5.94
C TYR A 140 -10.73 -21.86 6.76
N LEU A 141 -11.12 -22.03 8.03
CA LEU A 141 -10.66 -23.14 8.87
C LEU A 141 -11.01 -24.50 8.23
N GLY A 142 -12.22 -24.63 7.67
CA GLY A 142 -12.65 -25.85 6.97
C GLY A 142 -11.84 -26.13 5.70
N TYR A 143 -11.46 -25.08 4.96
CA TYR A 143 -10.57 -25.19 3.80
C TYR A 143 -9.15 -25.62 4.21
N CYS A 144 -8.58 -25.01 5.26
CA CYS A 144 -7.26 -25.40 5.75
C CYS A 144 -7.22 -26.86 6.21
N HIS A 145 -8.24 -27.32 6.95
CA HIS A 145 -8.32 -28.71 7.38
C HIS A 145 -8.47 -29.67 6.19
N SER A 146 -9.33 -29.37 5.22
CA SER A 146 -9.53 -30.25 4.06
C SER A 146 -8.28 -30.36 3.17
N VAL A 147 -7.59 -29.24 2.94
CA VAL A 147 -6.34 -29.21 2.17
C VAL A 147 -5.23 -29.94 2.91
N ASN A 148 -5.13 -29.78 4.23
CA ASN A 148 -4.14 -30.51 5.03
C ASN A 148 -4.42 -32.02 5.09
N SER A 149 -5.68 -32.45 5.12
CA SER A 149 -6.04 -33.88 5.00
C SER A 149 -5.58 -34.48 3.66
N VAL A 150 -5.74 -33.74 2.55
CA VAL A 150 -5.33 -34.17 1.21
C VAL A 150 -3.81 -34.26 1.09
N ILE A 151 -3.07 -33.29 1.64
CA ILE A 151 -1.60 -33.27 1.62
C ILE A 151 -1.01 -34.39 2.50
N LEU A 152 -1.67 -34.72 3.62
CA LEU A 152 -1.23 -35.77 4.54
C LEU A 152 -1.82 -37.16 4.22
N GLY A 153 -2.53 -37.30 3.09
CA GLY A 153 -3.08 -38.58 2.63
C GLY A 153 -4.19 -39.16 3.52
N GLN A 154 -4.83 -38.35 4.37
CA GLN A 154 -5.92 -38.80 5.23
C GLN A 154 -7.27 -38.66 4.51
N THR A 155 -8.09 -39.70 4.55
CA THR A 155 -9.44 -39.68 3.96
C THR A 155 -10.34 -38.70 4.71
N SER A 156 -10.68 -37.59 4.07
CA SER A 156 -11.68 -36.65 4.55
C SER A 156 -13.07 -37.28 4.48
N ILE A 157 -13.58 -37.74 5.62
CA ILE A 157 -14.93 -38.30 5.72
C ILE A 157 -15.94 -37.14 5.65
N SER A 158 -16.33 -36.76 4.43
CA SER A 158 -17.47 -35.87 4.22
C SER A 158 -18.75 -36.72 4.17
N ARG A 159 -19.67 -36.53 5.13
CA ARG A 159 -21.03 -37.08 5.00
C ARG A 159 -21.75 -36.30 3.91
N LYS A 160 -21.87 -36.90 2.72
CA LYS A 160 -22.75 -36.39 1.65
C LYS A 160 -24.20 -36.40 2.16
N SER A 161 -24.73 -35.25 2.53
CA SER A 161 -26.16 -35.02 2.65
C SER A 161 -26.72 -34.77 1.26
N ASN A 162 -27.36 -35.77 0.65
CA ASN A 162 -28.28 -35.63 -0.48
C ASN A 162 -29.10 -36.92 -0.67
N ALA A 163 -30.34 -36.92 -0.16
CA ALA A 163 -31.49 -37.63 -0.73
C ALA A 163 -32.72 -37.27 0.12
N GLY A 164 -33.58 -36.40 -0.42
CA GLY A 164 -34.99 -36.39 -0.04
C GLY A 164 -35.69 -37.53 -0.79
N GLY A 165 -36.51 -38.31 -0.09
CA GLY A 165 -37.38 -39.31 -0.71
C GLY A 165 -37.88 -40.39 0.25
N GLY A 166 -39.12 -40.23 0.73
CA GLY A 166 -40.13 -41.31 0.79
C GLY A 166 -40.04 -42.38 1.89
N GLU A 167 -40.91 -42.22 2.88
CA GLU A 167 -41.76 -43.24 3.53
C GLU A 167 -41.15 -44.56 4.07
N GLY A 168 -41.25 -44.71 5.39
CA GLY A 168 -40.99 -45.95 6.11
C GLY A 168 -41.20 -45.76 7.61
N ALA A 169 -42.46 -45.54 7.99
CA ALA A 169 -42.89 -45.52 9.38
C ALA A 169 -42.53 -46.84 10.10
N GLN A 170 -42.00 -46.77 11.31
CA GLN A 170 -42.63 -47.43 12.47
C GLN A 170 -41.94 -47.08 13.79
N LEU A 171 -42.79 -46.61 14.70
CA LEU A 171 -42.65 -46.58 16.15
C LEU A 171 -42.02 -47.86 16.69
N ASN A 172 -41.20 -47.74 17.75
CA ASN A 172 -41.48 -48.48 18.97
C ASN A 172 -40.84 -47.83 20.21
N GLN A 173 -41.74 -47.34 21.05
CA GLN A 173 -41.51 -47.17 22.47
C GLN A 173 -41.27 -48.54 23.14
N ALA A 174 -40.67 -48.49 24.33
CA ALA A 174 -40.97 -49.32 25.49
C ALA A 174 -40.10 -50.57 25.83
N VAL A 175 -39.35 -50.39 26.95
CA VAL A 175 -39.43 -51.18 28.20
C VAL A 175 -38.51 -52.40 28.40
N LYS A 176 -37.62 -52.28 29.41
CA LYS A 176 -37.35 -53.17 30.58
C LYS A 176 -36.21 -52.54 31.40
N ALA A 177 -36.16 -52.43 32.73
CA ALA A 177 -37.01 -52.67 33.91
C ALA A 177 -36.25 -51.99 35.08
N ASN A 178 -36.77 -51.01 35.83
CA ASN A 178 -37.63 -51.08 37.03
C ASN A 178 -37.20 -52.03 38.17
N LYS A 179 -36.86 -51.42 39.32
CA LYS A 179 -37.40 -51.65 40.69
C LYS A 179 -36.73 -52.63 41.70
N LYS A 180 -36.27 -52.05 42.84
CA LYS A 180 -36.65 -52.29 44.28
C LYS A 180 -35.42 -52.04 45.19
N VAL A 181 -35.34 -51.00 46.04
CA VAL A 181 -36.03 -50.70 47.33
C VAL A 181 -35.76 -51.72 48.45
N GLY A 182 -35.18 -51.26 49.57
CA GLY A 182 -35.38 -51.86 50.90
C GLY A 182 -34.17 -51.83 51.84
N VAL A 183 -34.24 -51.02 52.90
CA VAL A 183 -33.28 -50.83 54.02
C VAL A 183 -33.53 -51.83 55.15
N LEU A 184 -32.50 -52.28 55.90
CA LEU A 184 -32.46 -52.43 57.38
C LEU A 184 -31.07 -52.92 57.91
N LYS A 185 -30.59 -52.27 58.99
CA LYS A 185 -29.32 -52.42 59.75
C LYS A 185 -29.36 -53.62 60.76
N PRO A 186 -28.49 -53.74 61.80
CA PRO A 186 -27.01 -53.75 61.99
C PRO A 186 -26.50 -54.98 62.84
N LYS A 187 -25.17 -55.16 63.01
CA LYS A 187 -24.41 -55.30 64.31
C LYS A 187 -23.06 -56.08 64.22
N ASN A 188 -22.03 -55.44 64.78
CA ASN A 188 -20.75 -55.86 65.39
C ASN A 188 -20.29 -57.33 65.42
N GLN A 189 -18.99 -57.58 65.15
CA GLN A 189 -17.96 -57.89 66.17
C GLN A 189 -16.54 -58.06 65.59
N LEU A 190 -15.57 -57.43 66.29
CA LEU A 190 -14.17 -57.80 66.58
C LEU A 190 -13.43 -58.85 65.72
N MET A 191 -12.25 -58.45 65.25
CA MET A 191 -10.97 -58.99 65.71
C MET A 191 -9.93 -57.87 65.77
#